data_AF-A0A132TAZ8-F1
#
_entry.id   AF-A0A132TAZ8-F1
#
_cell.length_a   1.000
_cell.length_b   1.000
_cell.length_c   1.000
_cell.angle_alpha   90.00
_cell.angle_beta   90.00
_cell.angle_gamma   90.00
#
_symmetry.space_group_name_H-M   'P 1'
#
loop_
_entity.id
_entity.type
_entity.pdbx_description
1 polymer ?
#
loop_
_entity_poly.entity_id
_entity_poly.type
_entity_poly.pdbx_seq_one_letter_code
_entity_poly.pdbx_strand_id
1 'polypeptide(L)'
;MRAEAAASAALPAPLLRWGTAQFDPNVRSATVTGNTVVSSVNRGAADLRFGAATVALTAGFPGLSPMMGLTHGVHGIGDTVAVSVHAADSAIGDIDAYVERLARELG
;
A
#
# COMPACT_ATOMS: atom_id res chain seq x y z
N MET A 1 -9.92 -10.62 9.28
CA MET A 1 -10.82 -10.56 8.11
C MET A 1 -12.26 -11.01 8.42
N ARG A 2 -12.57 -12.27 8.82
CA ARG A 2 -13.98 -12.66 9.07
C ARG A 2 -14.70 -11.86 10.16
N ALA A 3 -14.04 -11.62 11.30
CA ALA A 3 -14.61 -10.84 12.40
C ALA A 3 -14.86 -9.37 12.01
N GLU A 4 -13.91 -8.76 11.30
CA GLU A 4 -14.03 -7.41 10.75
C GLU A 4 -15.18 -7.28 9.74
N ALA A 5 -15.29 -8.24 8.82
CA ALA A 5 -16.38 -8.27 7.85
C ALA A 5 -17.76 -8.38 8.52
N ALA A 6 -17.87 -9.23 9.55
CA ALA A 6 -19.11 -9.36 10.33
C ALA A 6 -19.44 -8.07 11.10
N ALA A 7 -18.44 -7.41 11.69
CA ALA A 7 -18.61 -6.14 12.37
C ALA A 7 -19.08 -5.03 11.41
N SER A 8 -18.45 -4.89 10.23
CA SER A 8 -18.87 -3.92 9.21
C SER A 8 -20.28 -4.20 8.69
N ALA A 9 -20.65 -5.47 8.48
CA ALA A 9 -21.99 -5.84 8.04
C ALA A 9 -23.07 -5.54 9.09
N ALA A 10 -22.71 -5.49 10.37
CA ALA A 10 -23.62 -5.16 11.46
C ALA A 10 -23.83 -3.64 11.64
N LEU A 11 -23.02 -2.77 11.01
CA LEU A 11 -23.14 -1.32 11.12
C LEU A 11 -24.28 -0.79 10.23
N PRO A 12 -25.29 -0.10 10.80
CA PRO A 12 -26.30 0.59 10.01
C PRO A 12 -25.66 1.58 9.03
N ALA A 13 -26.08 1.56 7.76
CA ALA A 13 -25.52 2.40 6.70
C ALA A 13 -25.48 3.92 7.06
N PRO A 14 -26.47 4.51 7.77
CA PRO A 14 -26.37 5.91 8.20
C PRO A 14 -25.21 6.16 9.18
N LEU A 15 -24.92 5.22 10.09
CA LEU A 15 -23.81 5.35 11.04
C LEU A 15 -22.46 5.20 10.34
N LEU A 16 -22.37 4.28 9.37
CA LEU A 16 -21.18 4.17 8.52
C LEU A 16 -20.91 5.49 7.78
N ARG A 17 -21.93 6.05 7.12
CA ARG A 17 -21.83 7.34 6.42
C ARG A 17 -21.42 8.47 7.35
N TRP A 18 -22.06 8.57 8.52
CA TRP A 18 -21.74 9.60 9.52
C TRP A 18 -20.30 9.47 10.00
N GLY A 19 -19.84 8.25 10.32
CA GLY A 19 -18.48 7.98 10.77
C GLY A 19 -17.42 8.33 9.71
N THR A 20 -17.64 7.91 8.46
CA THR A 20 -16.74 8.29 7.35
C THR A 20 -16.68 9.80 7.13
N ALA A 21 -17.79 10.51 7.33
CA ALA A 21 -17.82 11.97 7.20
C ALA A 21 -17.05 12.72 8.30
N GLN A 22 -16.68 12.07 9.41
CA GLN A 22 -15.84 12.68 10.45
C GLN A 22 -14.34 12.64 10.12
N PHE A 23 -13.93 11.91 9.08
CA PHE A 23 -12.53 11.83 8.71
C PHE A 23 -12.06 13.12 8.03
N ASP A 24 -11.07 13.78 8.63
CA ASP A 24 -10.35 14.91 8.01
C ASP A 24 -8.98 14.43 7.50
N PRO A 25 -8.78 14.31 6.18
CA PRO A 25 -7.50 13.86 5.60
C PRO A 25 -6.34 14.83 5.84
N ASN A 26 -6.62 16.07 6.28
CA ASN A 26 -5.60 17.09 6.48
C ASN A 26 -5.07 17.15 7.92
N VAL A 27 -5.71 16.44 8.87
CA VAL A 27 -5.22 16.38 10.25
C VAL A 27 -3.85 15.71 10.28
N ARG A 28 -2.88 16.44 10.82
CA ARG A 28 -1.53 15.93 11.08
C ARG A 28 -1.43 15.52 12.53
N SER A 29 -1.02 14.28 12.78
CA SER A 29 -0.69 13.84 14.13
C SER A 29 0.60 14.54 14.59
N ALA A 30 0.60 15.01 15.85
CA ALA A 30 1.80 15.59 16.46
C ALA A 30 2.93 14.54 16.66
N THR A 31 2.59 13.25 16.59
CA THR A 31 3.54 12.14 16.68
C THR A 31 3.48 11.28 15.42
N VAL A 32 4.61 11.04 14.77
CA VAL A 32 4.75 10.11 13.63
C VAL A 32 4.86 8.68 14.16
N THR A 33 3.93 7.80 13.76
CA THR A 33 4.04 6.36 13.99
C THR A 33 4.99 5.67 13.00
N GLY A 34 5.21 6.26 11.82
CA GLY A 34 6.22 5.83 10.85
C GLY A 34 6.24 6.68 9.59
N ASN A 35 7.38 7.31 9.28
CA ASN A 35 7.59 8.06 8.03
C ASN A 35 7.67 7.12 6.81
N THR A 36 8.15 5.90 7.05
CA THR A 36 8.34 4.87 6.04
C THR A 36 7.43 3.69 6.33
N VAL A 37 6.64 3.27 5.34
CA VAL A 37 5.78 2.09 5.42
C VAL A 37 6.22 1.08 4.36
N VAL A 38 6.24 -0.20 4.73
CA VAL A 38 6.46 -1.31 3.79
C VAL A 38 5.28 -2.26 3.91
N SER A 39 4.58 -2.48 2.80
CA SER A 39 3.53 -3.49 2.69
C SER A 39 4.05 -4.66 1.88
N SER A 40 3.99 -5.87 2.44
CA SER A 40 4.39 -7.10 1.76
C SER A 40 3.17 -8.00 1.56
N VAL A 41 2.90 -8.37 0.31
CA VAL A 41 1.77 -9.21 -0.07
C VAL A 41 2.27 -10.32 -0.97
N ASN A 42 2.27 -11.55 -0.44
CA ASN A 42 2.48 -12.76 -1.22
C ASN A 42 1.14 -13.26 -1.76
N ARG A 43 0.96 -13.26 -3.08
CA ARG A 43 -0.28 -13.73 -3.74
C ARG A 43 -0.26 -15.22 -4.07
N GLY A 44 0.79 -15.94 -3.71
CA GLY A 44 0.91 -17.38 -3.93
C GLY A 44 1.43 -17.70 -5.32
N ALA A 45 0.95 -18.81 -5.89
CA ALA A 45 1.39 -19.31 -7.18
C ALA A 45 1.01 -18.35 -8.34
N ALA A 46 1.65 -18.51 -9.50
CA ALA A 46 1.31 -17.77 -10.72
C ALA A 46 0.05 -18.33 -11.42
N ASP A 47 -1.02 -18.54 -10.66
CA ASP A 47 -2.30 -19.10 -11.11
C ASP A 47 -3.39 -18.05 -11.32
N LEU A 48 -3.12 -16.79 -10.99
CA LEU A 48 -4.02 -15.67 -11.26
C LEU A 48 -4.16 -15.43 -12.77
N ARG A 49 -5.40 -15.28 -13.25
CA ARG A 49 -5.71 -15.08 -14.67
C ARG A 49 -6.55 -13.84 -14.91
N PHE A 50 -6.33 -13.19 -16.05
CA PHE A 50 -7.22 -12.19 -16.62
C PHE A 50 -7.83 -12.76 -17.91
N GLY A 51 -9.04 -13.32 -17.78
CA GLY A 51 -9.65 -14.13 -18.84
C GLY A 51 -8.75 -15.32 -19.19
N ALA A 52 -8.32 -15.39 -20.46
CA ALA A 52 -7.43 -16.45 -20.94
C ALA A 52 -5.94 -16.18 -20.69
N ALA A 53 -5.53 -15.00 -20.22
CA ALA A 53 -4.12 -14.66 -19.99
C ALA A 53 -3.69 -14.94 -18.54
N THR A 54 -2.45 -15.41 -18.35
CA THR A 54 -1.83 -15.54 -17.03
C THR A 54 -1.27 -14.19 -16.57
N VAL A 55 -1.44 -13.84 -15.29
CA VAL A 55 -0.84 -12.64 -14.71
C VAL A 55 0.65 -12.87 -14.45
N ALA A 56 1.51 -12.06 -15.09
CA ALA A 56 2.96 -12.16 -14.95
C ALA A 56 3.50 -11.44 -13.70
N LEU A 57 2.84 -10.35 -13.30
CA LEU A 57 3.25 -9.56 -12.14
C LEU A 57 2.02 -8.96 -11.45
N THR A 58 2.18 -8.64 -10.18
CA THR A 58 1.18 -7.87 -9.43
C THR A 58 1.89 -6.74 -8.71
N ALA A 59 1.28 -5.58 -8.67
CA ALA A 59 1.83 -4.43 -7.96
C ALA A 59 0.69 -3.64 -7.30
N GLY A 60 1.05 -2.94 -6.24
CA GLY A 60 0.21 -1.97 -5.57
C GLY A 60 1.08 -0.78 -5.21
N PHE A 61 0.49 0.41 -5.17
CA PHE A 61 1.20 1.65 -4.86
C PHE A 61 0.53 2.25 -3.62
N PRO A 62 1.06 1.95 -2.42
CA PRO A 62 0.45 2.48 -1.20
C PRO A 62 0.40 4.01 -1.25
N GLY A 63 -0.68 4.57 -0.73
CA GLY A 63 -0.88 6.02 -0.71
C GLY A 63 0.03 6.69 0.31
N LEU A 64 0.38 7.95 0.04
CA LEU A 64 1.01 8.82 1.02
C LEU A 64 -0.03 9.39 1.98
N SER A 65 0.43 9.84 3.14
CA SER A 65 -0.39 10.63 4.06
C SER A 65 0.49 11.72 4.71
N PRO A 66 -0.09 12.70 5.40
CA PRO A 66 0.70 13.68 6.14
C PRO A 66 1.68 13.07 7.16
N MET A 67 1.47 11.80 7.54
CA MET A 67 2.31 11.05 8.48
C MET A 67 3.23 10.03 7.81
N MET A 68 3.07 9.78 6.50
CA MET A 68 3.75 8.73 5.74
C MET A 68 4.32 9.35 4.46
N GLY A 69 5.58 9.77 4.53
CA GLY A 69 6.28 10.42 3.42
C GLY A 69 6.92 9.44 2.43
N LEU A 70 7.06 8.17 2.79
CA LEU A 70 7.65 7.14 1.95
C LEU A 70 6.92 5.80 2.14
N THR A 71 6.52 5.17 1.05
CA THR A 71 5.87 3.86 1.10
C THR A 71 6.44 2.92 0.06
N HIS A 72 6.51 1.63 0.43
CA HIS A 72 6.94 0.55 -0.43
C HIS A 72 5.85 -0.50 -0.54
N GLY A 73 5.63 -0.99 -1.76
CA GLY A 73 4.79 -2.16 -2.02
C GLY A 73 5.63 -3.32 -2.53
N VAL A 74 5.74 -4.40 -1.75
CA VAL A 74 6.41 -5.65 -2.15
C VAL A 74 5.34 -6.68 -2.46
N HIS A 75 5.24 -7.05 -3.73
CA HIS A 75 4.12 -7.82 -4.26
C HIS A 75 4.62 -9.04 -5.03
N GLY A 76 4.44 -10.22 -4.45
CA GLY A 76 4.86 -11.49 -5.03
C GLY A 76 3.73 -12.22 -5.76
N ILE A 77 4.04 -12.84 -6.90
CA ILE A 77 3.22 -13.85 -7.57
C ILE A 77 4.12 -14.87 -8.29
N GLY A 78 3.98 -16.15 -7.95
CA GLY A 78 4.95 -17.18 -8.33
C GLY A 78 6.37 -16.77 -7.89
N ASP A 79 7.30 -16.79 -8.84
CA ASP A 79 8.69 -16.39 -8.61
C ASP A 79 8.95 -14.89 -8.88
N THR A 80 7.92 -14.13 -9.27
CA THR A 80 8.05 -12.71 -9.58
C THR A 80 7.71 -11.86 -8.38
N VAL A 81 8.63 -10.96 -8.00
CA VAL A 81 8.40 -9.93 -6.98
C VAL A 81 8.48 -8.56 -7.64
N ALA A 82 7.40 -7.78 -7.54
CA ALA A 82 7.40 -6.38 -7.89
C ALA A 82 7.60 -5.53 -6.63
N VAL A 83 8.56 -4.60 -6.68
CA VAL A 83 8.78 -3.59 -5.65
C VAL A 83 8.40 -2.22 -6.21
N SER A 84 7.44 -1.56 -5.57
CA SER A 84 7.04 -0.19 -5.89
C SER A 84 7.47 0.76 -4.78
N VAL A 85 7.80 2.00 -5.16
CA VAL A 85 8.12 3.08 -4.23
C VAL A 85 7.23 4.27 -4.54
N HIS A 86 6.62 4.85 -3.51
CA HIS A 86 5.90 6.12 -3.60
C HIS A 86 6.41 7.02 -2.49
N ALA A 87 6.89 8.22 -2.84
CA ALA A 87 7.47 9.15 -1.88
C ALA A 87 6.98 10.58 -2.12
N ALA A 88 6.85 11.33 -1.03
CA ALA A 88 6.74 12.78 -1.11
C ALA A 88 8.13 13.37 -1.41
N ASP A 89 8.16 14.42 -2.22
CA ASP A 89 9.39 15.17 -2.53
C ASP A 89 10.14 15.64 -1.25
N SER A 90 9.38 16.04 -0.23
CA SER A 90 9.93 16.43 1.08
C SER A 90 10.60 15.28 1.86
N ALA A 91 10.33 14.02 1.49
CA ALA A 91 10.93 12.84 2.10
C ALA A 91 12.07 12.28 1.26
N ILE A 92 11.87 12.21 -0.07
CA ILE A 92 12.85 11.74 -1.05
C ILE A 92 12.82 12.70 -2.24
N GLY A 93 13.82 13.59 -2.32
CA GLY A 93 13.87 14.60 -3.39
C GLY A 93 14.29 14.04 -4.76
N ASP A 94 15.07 12.96 -4.80
CA ASP A 94 15.44 12.26 -6.03
C ASP A 94 14.97 10.80 -5.94
N ILE A 95 13.76 10.56 -6.45
CA ILE A 95 13.13 9.24 -6.39
C ILE A 95 13.82 8.24 -7.32
N ASP A 96 14.36 8.69 -8.44
CA ASP A 96 15.02 7.81 -9.41
C ASP A 96 16.35 7.31 -8.82
N ALA A 97 17.16 8.21 -8.26
CA ALA A 97 18.39 7.80 -7.55
C ALA A 97 18.10 6.90 -6.34
N TYR A 98 16.97 7.09 -5.66
CA TYR A 98 16.53 6.20 -4.58
C TYR A 98 16.19 4.81 -5.10
N VAL A 99 15.40 4.71 -6.16
CA VAL A 99 15.01 3.42 -6.77
C VAL A 99 16.22 2.70 -7.32
N GLU A 100 17.18 3.40 -7.94
CA GLU A 100 18.43 2.79 -8.41
C GLU A 100 19.26 2.22 -7.25
N ARG A 101 19.36 2.94 -6.12
CA ARG A 101 20.03 2.43 -4.91
C ARG A 101 19.31 1.19 -4.40
N LEU A 102 17.99 1.26 -4.30
CA LEU A 102 17.17 0.14 -3.84
C LEU A 102 17.35 -1.08 -4.73
N ALA A 103 17.32 -0.92 -6.06
CA ALA A 103 17.55 -2.00 -7.01
C ALA A 103 18.92 -2.66 -6.78
N ARG A 104 19.99 -1.87 -6.62
CA ARG A 104 21.34 -2.42 -6.36
C ARG A 104 21.42 -3.24 -5.08
N GLU A 105 20.71 -2.86 -4.03
CA GLU A 105 20.70 -3.59 -2.76
C GLU A 105 19.85 -4.87 -2.81
N LEU A 106 18.90 -4.95 -3.75
CA LEU A 106 18.03 -6.11 -3.92
C LEU A 106 18.62 -7.18 -4.86
N GLY A 107 19.64 -6.83 -5.65
CA GLY A 107 20.33 -7.73 -6.59
C GLY A 107 19.78 -7.65 -8.02
#